data_AF-A0A0F9P6P5-F1
#
_entry.id   AF-A0A0F9P6P5-F1
#
_cell.length_a   1.000
_cell.length_b   1.000
_cell.length_c   1.000
_cell.angle_alpha   90.00
_cell.angle_beta   90.00
_cell.angle_gamma   90.00
#
_symmetry.space_group_name_H-M   'P 1'
#
loop_
_entity.id
_entity.type
_entity.pdbx_description
1 polymer ?
#
loop_
_entity_poly.entity_id
_entity_poly.type
_entity_poly.pdbx_seq_one_letter_code
_entity_poly.pdbx_strand_id
1 'polypeptide(L)' 'MMNHVGEKVKRLRISKGWSQEQLAREIPVSASTVQRWEYGGPIRSLAARQVLEGLFNQAGIDEEEGERT' A
#
# COMPACT_ATOMS: atom_id res chain seq x y z
N MET A 1 8.37 13.30 7.95
CA MET A 1 7.36 13.37 6.88
C MET A 1 6.71 12.00 6.81
N MET A 2 5.46 11.88 7.26
CA MET A 2 4.70 10.63 7.23
C MET A 2 4.69 10.08 5.80
N ASN A 3 5.04 8.80 5.61
CA ASN A 3 4.86 8.15 4.31
C ASN A 3 3.44 7.61 4.24
N HIS A 4 2.50 8.49 3.88
CA HIS A 4 1.05 8.21 3.83
C HIS A 4 0.73 6.96 2.98
N VAL A 5 1.51 6.70 1.92
CA VAL A 5 1.29 5.53 1.04
C VAL A 5 1.62 4.22 1.76
N GLY A 6 2.72 4.16 2.52
CA GLY A 6 3.11 2.95 3.26
C GLY A 6 2.08 2.55 4.31
N GLU A 7 1.50 3.54 4.99
CA GLU A 7 0.40 3.33 5.93
C GLU A 7 -0.87 2.84 5.22
N LYS A 8 -1.22 3.42 4.06
CA LYS A 8 -2.34 2.93 3.23
C LYS A 8 -2.14 1.46 2.81
N VAL A 9 -0.94 1.08 2.38
CA VAL A 9 -0.56 -0.30 2.05
C VAL A 9 -0.81 -1.23 3.25
N LYS A 10 -0.34 -0.83 4.45
CA LYS A 10 -0.54 -1.61 5.67
C LYS A 10 -2.01 -1.72 6.06
N ARG A 11 -2.79 -0.63 5.98
CA ARG A 11 -4.23 -0.62 6.26
C ARG A 11 -4.99 -1.53 5.31
N LEU A 12 -4.70 -1.45 4.01
CA LEU A 12 -5.27 -2.33 2.99
C LEU A 12 -5.03 -3.78 3.37
N ARG A 13 -3.77 -4.15 3.63
CA ARG A 13 -3.39 -5.50 4.01
C ARG A 13 -4.16 -6.00 5.23
N ILE A 14 -4.21 -5.21 6.30
CA ILE A 14 -4.91 -5.58 7.55
C ILE A 14 -6.41 -5.70 7.32
N SER A 15 -7.03 -4.78 6.56
CA SER A 15 -8.47 -4.80 6.26
C SER A 15 -8.90 -6.05 5.50
N LYS A 16 -8.00 -6.61 4.67
CA LYS A 16 -8.22 -7.84 3.91
C LYS A 16 -7.79 -9.10 4.67
N GLY A 17 -7.20 -8.97 5.86
CA GLY A 17 -6.66 -10.09 6.63
C GLY A 17 -5.42 -10.73 6.00
N TRP A 18 -4.66 -9.97 5.20
CA TRP A 18 -3.52 -10.47 4.44
C TRP A 18 -2.19 -10.39 5.22
N SER A 19 -1.28 -11.34 4.92
CA SER A 19 0.14 -11.23 5.23
C SER A 19 0.87 -10.37 4.19
N GLN A 20 2.12 -9.98 4.46
CA GLN A 20 2.92 -9.21 3.49
C GLN A 20 3.18 -10.04 2.22
N GLU A 21 3.36 -11.35 2.34
CA GLU A 21 3.49 -12.28 1.22
C GLU A 21 2.21 -12.37 0.40
N GLN A 22 1.04 -12.36 1.04
CA GLN A 22 -0.24 -12.40 0.33
C GLN A 22 -0.45 -11.13 -0.49
N LEU A 23 -0.22 -9.95 0.09
CA LEU A 23 -0.29 -8.70 -0.66
C LEU A 23 0.75 -8.66 -1.80
N ALA A 24 1.95 -9.20 -1.57
CA ALA A 24 3.00 -9.25 -2.57
C ALA A 24 2.62 -10.10 -3.80
N ARG A 25 1.82 -11.15 -3.61
CA ARG A 25 1.27 -11.98 -4.71
C ARG A 25 0.26 -11.23 -5.57
N GLU A 26 -0.52 -10.32 -4.97
CA GLU A 26 -1.50 -9.50 -5.70
C GLU A 26 -0.84 -8.41 -6.55
N ILE A 27 0.32 -7.88 -6.12
CA ILE A 27 1.05 -6.76 -6.79
C ILE A 27 2.33 -7.24 -7.50
N PRO A 28 2.39 -8.52 -7.91
CA PRO A 28 3.61 -9.30 -8.23
C PRO A 28 4.97 -8.70 -7.78
N VAL A 29 5.13 -8.44 -6.48
CA VAL A 29 6.40 -8.01 -5.88
C VAL A 29 6.90 -9.03 -4.85
N SER A 30 8.06 -8.77 -4.26
CA SER A 30 8.52 -9.57 -3.12
C SER A 30 7.90 -9.08 -1.81
N ALA A 31 7.76 -9.96 -0.82
CA ALA A 31 7.29 -9.58 0.52
C ALA A 31 8.19 -8.51 1.16
N SER A 32 9.51 -8.58 0.93
CA SER A 32 10.47 -7.56 1.38
C SER A 32 10.24 -6.19 0.72
N THR A 33 9.71 -6.17 -0.50
CA THR A 33 9.30 -4.93 -1.18
C THR A 33 8.08 -4.32 -0.49
N VAL A 34 7.06 -5.13 -0.16
CA VAL A 34 5.89 -4.69 0.61
C VAL A 34 6.31 -4.17 1.98
N GLN A 35 7.14 -4.93 2.70
CA GLN A 35 7.70 -4.52 3.98
C GLN A 35 8.38 -3.14 3.88
N ARG A 36 9.25 -2.96 2.88
CA ARG A 36 9.92 -1.68 2.63
C ARG A 36 8.91 -0.55 2.42
N TRP A 37 7.83 -0.77 1.65
CA TRP A 37 6.79 0.24 1.45
C TRP A 37 6.09 0.60 2.76
N GLU A 38 5.71 -0.40 3.57
CA GLU A 38 5.06 -0.19 4.87
C GLU A 38 5.95 0.59 5.87
N TYR A 39 7.28 0.47 5.76
CA TYR A 39 8.24 1.26 6.53
C TYR A 39 8.58 2.63 5.91
N GLY A 40 7.89 3.04 4.84
CA GLY A 40 8.09 4.33 4.20
C GLY A 40 9.16 4.36 3.10
N GLY A 41 9.54 3.21 2.58
CA GLY A 41 10.33 3.16 1.35
C GLY A 41 9.50 3.54 0.12
N PRO A 42 10.10 4.19 -0.88
CA PRO A 42 9.37 4.70 -2.04
C PRO A 42 8.89 3.56 -2.96
N ILE A 43 7.69 3.74 -3.52
CA ILE A 43 7.12 2.85 -4.56
C ILE A 43 7.54 3.36 -5.93
N ARG A 44 8.66 2.83 -6.45
CA ARG A 44 9.20 3.29 -7.75
C ARG A 44 8.47 2.72 -8.97
N SER A 45 7.94 1.51 -8.89
CA SER A 45 7.24 0.88 -10.02
C SER A 45 5.90 1.56 -10.29
N LEU A 46 5.69 2.00 -11.53
CA LEU A 46 4.41 2.58 -11.97
C LEU A 46 3.29 1.53 -11.97
N ALA A 47 3.58 0.31 -12.43
CA ALA A 47 2.62 -0.79 -12.43
C ALA A 47 2.15 -1.13 -11.00
N ALA A 48 3.08 -1.16 -10.04
CA ALA A 48 2.73 -1.40 -8.64
C ALA A 48 1.83 -0.30 -8.06
N ARG A 49 2.09 0.97 -8.44
CA ARG A 49 1.24 2.10 -8.04
C ARG A 49 -0.18 1.97 -8.59
N GLN A 50 -0.33 1.64 -9.88
CA GLN A 50 -1.64 1.46 -10.51
C GLN A 50 -2.46 0.32 -9.88
N VAL A 51 -1.82 -0.81 -9.58
CA VAL A 51 -2.51 -1.92 -8.89
C VAL A 51 -2.91 -1.51 -7.48
N LEU A 52 -2.03 -0.83 -6.74
CA LEU A 52 -2.33 -0.33 -5.40
C LEU A 52 -3.49 0.66 -5.40
N GLU A 53 -3.53 1.60 -6.34
CA GLU A 53 -4.65 2.54 -6.51
C GLU A 53 -5.97 1.79 -6.72
N GLY A 54 -5.98 0.78 -7.59
CA GLY A 54 -7.15 -0.07 -7.79
C GLY A 54 -7.60 -0.75 -6.50
N LEU A 55 -6.66 -1.33 -5.75
CA LEU A 55 -6.95 -2.01 -4.48
C LEU A 55 -7.41 -1.04 -3.39
N PHE A 56 -6.86 0.17 -3.33
CA PHE A 56 -7.28 1.21 -2.40
C PHE A 56 -8.72 1.63 -2.66
N ASN A 57 -9.07 1.89 -3.93
CA ASN A 57 -10.44 2.25 -4.32
C ASN A 57 -11.44 1.13 -3.98
N GLN A 58 -11.08 -0.14 -4.26
CA GLN A 58 -11.92 -1.29 -3.91
C GLN A 58 -12.10 -1.49 -2.40
N ALA A 59 -11.15 -1.02 -1.59
CA ALA A 59 -11.19 -1.10 -0.14
C ALA A 59 -11.78 0.18 0.52
N GLY A 60 -12.14 1.21 -0.27
CA GLY A 60 -12.58 2.50 0.25
C GLY A 60 -11.50 3.25 1.04
N ILE A 61 -10.23 3.05 0.68
CA ILE A 61 -9.09 3.72 1.31
C ILE A 61 -8.77 4.96 0.47
N ASP A 62 -9.61 5.98 0.60
CA ASP A 62 -9.50 7.24 -0.16
C ASP A 62 -8.28 8.09 0.23
N GLU A 63 -8.00 9.12 -0.59
CA GLU A 63 -6.87 10.04 -0.42
C GLU A 63 -7.00 11.03 0.73
N GLU A 64 -8.14 11.09 1.40
CA GLU A 64 -8.51 12.12 2.38
C GLU A 64 -7.91 11.92 3.79
N GLU A 65 -6.59 11.82 3.89
CA GLU A 65 -5.85 12.03 5.16
C GLU A 65 -4.60 12.85 4.84
N GLY A 66 -4.82 13.99 4.17
CA GLY A 66 -3.77 14.85 3.64
C GLY A 66 -4.09 16.34 3.69
N GLU A 67 -5.02 16.79 4.53
CA GLU A 67 -5.18 18.21 4.81
C GLU A 67 -5.99 18.45 6.10
N ARG A 68 -5.32 18.38 7.26
CA ARG A 68 -5.66 19.29 8.36
C ARG A 68 -4.46 19.49 9.29
N THR A 69 -3.90 20.70 9.15
CA THR A 69 -3.01 21.45 10.06
C THR A 69 -1.59 20.95 10.30
#